data_AF-A0A672SKX4-F1
#
_entry.id   AF-A0A672SKX4-F1
#
_cell.length_a   1.000
_cell.length_b   1.000
_cell.length_c   1.000
_cell.angle_alpha   90.00
_cell.angle_beta   90.00
_cell.angle_gamma   90.00
#
_symmetry.space_group_name_H-M   'P 1'
#
loop_
_entity.id
_entity.type
_entity.pdbx_description
1 polymer ?
#
loop_
_entity_poly.entity_id
_entity_poly.type
_entity_poly.pdbx_seq_one_letter_code
_entity_poly.pdbx_strand_id
1 'polypeptide(L)' 'MMITERLDSTSDLGYYINKLCKDKDTYRLQRRETILGMQKREALNCHTIRHFENKFVVETLICEP' A
#
# COMPACT_ATOMS: atom_id res chain seq x y z
N MET A 1 -10.95 -7.10 -2.59
CA MET A 1 -10.04 -7.53 -3.68
C MET A 1 -10.38 -8.96 -4.04
N MET A 2 -10.33 -9.32 -5.32
CA MET A 2 -10.68 -10.64 -5.82
C MET A 2 -9.50 -11.20 -6.63
N ILE A 3 -9.15 -12.46 -6.40
CA ILE A 3 -8.12 -13.15 -7.18
C ILE A 3 -8.78 -13.62 -8.48
N THR A 4 -8.30 -13.14 -9.62
CA THR A 4 -8.84 -13.47 -10.95
C THR A 4 -8.05 -14.58 -11.62
N GLU A 5 -6.72 -14.54 -11.56
CA GLU A 5 -5.84 -15.50 -12.21
C GLU A 5 -4.49 -15.64 -11.50
N ARG A 6 -3.83 -16.79 -11.72
CA ARG A 6 -2.45 -17.02 -11.31
C ARG A 6 -1.54 -16.69 -12.50
N LEU A 7 -0.61 -15.77 -12.30
CA LEU A 7 0.39 -15.42 -13.31
C LEU A 7 1.66 -16.25 -13.08
N ASP A 8 2.16 -16.85 -14.16
CA ASP A 8 3.40 -17.65 -14.13
C ASP A 8 4.65 -16.76 -14.17
N SER A 9 4.55 -15.55 -14.74
CA SER A 9 5.64 -14.58 -14.80
C SER A 9 5.17 -13.15 -14.54
N THR A 10 6.00 -12.36 -13.84
CA THR A 10 5.76 -10.93 -13.61
C THR A 10 5.92 -10.08 -14.88
N SER A 11 6.53 -10.62 -15.93
CA SER A 11 6.62 -9.96 -17.25
C SER A 11 5.26 -9.69 -17.88
N ASP A 12 4.27 -10.54 -17.61
CA ASP A 12 2.94 -10.47 -18.22
C ASP A 12 2.18 -9.24 -17.72
N LEU A 13 2.52 -8.78 -16.50
CA LEU A 13 2.03 -7.51 -15.96
C LEU A 13 2.52 -6.30 -16.76
N GLY A 14 3.64 -6.41 -17.47
CA GLY A 14 4.20 -5.32 -18.27
C GLY A 14 3.23 -4.81 -19.33
N TYR A 15 2.52 -5.71 -20.01
CA TYR A 15 1.49 -5.34 -20.99
C TYR A 15 0.32 -4.59 -20.33
N TYR A 16 -0.16 -5.09 -19.19
CA TYR A 16 -1.25 -4.46 -18.45
C TYR A 16 -0.87 -3.08 -17.92
N ILE A 17 0.32 -2.96 -17.33
CA ILE A 17 0.85 -1.69 -16.84
C ILE A 17 0.97 -0.69 -17.98
N ASN A 18 1.51 -1.11 -19.13
CA ASN A 18 1.61 -0.25 -20.30
C ASN A 18 0.23 0.21 -20.79
N LYS A 19 -0.75 -0.69 -20.89
CA LYS A 19 -2.13 -0.35 -21.28
C LYS A 19 -2.76 0.67 -20.33
N LEU A 20 -2.48 0.59 -19.03
CA LEU A 20 -3.02 1.52 -18.03
C LEU A 20 -2.30 2.88 -18.01
N CYS A 21 -1.01 2.92 -18.36
CA CYS A 21 -0.15 4.08 -18.17
C CYS A 21 0.26 4.79 -19.47
N LYS A 22 -0.08 4.27 -20.66
CA LYS A 22 0.40 4.76 -21.97
C LYS A 22 0.28 6.27 -22.19
N ASP A 23 -0.78 6.89 -21.68
CA ASP A 23 -1.08 8.32 -21.88
C ASP A 23 -1.00 9.11 -20.56
N LYS A 24 -0.27 8.59 -19.58
CA LYS A 24 -0.09 9.21 -18.27
C LYS A 24 1.38 9.54 -18.05
N ASP A 25 1.64 10.62 -17.33
CA ASP A 25 2.99 10.91 -16.87
C ASP A 25 3.47 9.78 -15.95
N THR A 26 4.59 9.17 -16.33
CA THR A 26 5.22 8.10 -15.54
C THR A 26 6.52 8.61 -14.96
N TYR A 27 6.66 8.47 -13.64
CA TYR A 27 7.84 8.92 -12.92
C TYR A 27 8.58 7.72 -12.35
N ARG A 28 9.90 7.71 -12.55
CA ARG A 28 10.75 6.70 -11.93
C ARG A 28 10.87 7.00 -10.44
N LEU A 29 10.32 6.13 -9.61
CA LEU A 29 10.53 6.20 -8.17
C LEU A 29 11.96 5.77 -7.85
N GLN A 30 12.74 6.68 -7.27
CA GLN A 30 14.03 6.35 -6.70
C GLN A 30 13.84 6.16 -5.19
N ARG A 31 14.15 4.97 -4.69
CA ARG A 31 14.26 4.77 -3.25
C ARG A 31 15.46 5.57 -2.78
N ARG A 32 15.23 6.61 -1.96
CA ARG A 32 16.33 7.21 -1.19
C ARG A 32 16.84 6.09 -0.29
N GLU A 33 18.09 5.67 -0.51
CA GLU A 33 18.76 4.78 0.43
C GLU A 33 18.55 5.40 1.82
N THR A 34 18.09 4.56 2.74
CA THR A 34 17.69 4.92 4.09
C THR A 34 18.65 5.98 4.63
N ILE A 35 18.18 7.22 4.70
CA ILE A 35 18.86 8.27 5.44
C ILE A 35 19.02 7.67 6.84
N LEU A 36 20.25 7.35 7.22
CA LEU A 36 20.66 7.03 8.59
C LEU A 36 20.13 8.17 9.47
N GLY A 37 18.95 7.99 10.05
CA GLY A 37 18.23 9.07 10.73
C GLY A 37 16.70 9.02 10.61
N MET A 38 16.13 8.26 9.68
CA MET A 38 14.69 7.94 9.75
C MET A 38 14.49 6.82 10.77
N GLN A 39 14.64 7.17 12.05
CA GLN A 39 14.11 6.32 13.13
C GLN A 39 12.61 6.19 12.89
N LYS A 40 12.10 4.96 12.98
CA LYS A 40 10.67 4.69 13.06
C LYS A 40 10.13 5.64 14.13
N ARG A 41 9.34 6.67 13.75
CA ARG A 41 8.78 7.60 14.73
C ARG A 41 8.10 6.75 15.80
N GLU A 42 8.44 6.96 17.07
CA GLU A 42 7.72 6.33 18.17
C GLU A 42 6.23 6.51 17.91
N ALA A 43 5.45 5.46 18.19
CA ALA A 43 4.04 5.39 17.88
C ALA A 43 3.31 6.53 18.60
N LEU A 44 3.10 7.61 17.86
CA LEU A 44 2.30 8.76 18.21
C LEU A 44 0.92 8.28 18.66
N ASN A 45 0.45 8.82 19.79
CA ASN A 45 -0.82 8.54 20.46
C ASN A 45 -1.80 7.73 19.59
N CYS A 46 -1.71 6.40 19.72
CA CYS A 46 -2.56 5.49 18.96
C CYS A 46 -3.86 5.27 19.73
N HIS A 47 -4.97 5.43 19.03
CA HIS A 47 -6.30 5.17 19.55
C HIS A 47 -6.88 3.92 18.90
N THR A 48 -7.53 3.11 19.73
CA THR A 48 -8.16 1.88 19.28
C THR A 48 -9.64 2.17 19.00
N ILE A 49 -10.06 1.94 17.76
CA ILE A 49 -11.43 2.14 17.32
C ILE A 49 -12.04 0.78 17.04
N ARG A 50 -13.18 0.52 17.67
CA ARG A 50 -14.00 -0.66 17.39
C ARG A 50 -15.12 -0.24 16.47
N HIS A 51 -15.14 -0.75 15.25
CA HIS A 51 -16.17 -0.45 14.27
C HIS A 51 -16.76 -1.73 13.69
N PHE A 52 -17.99 -1.64 13.22
CA PHE A 52 -18.65 -2.74 12.54
C PHE A 52 -18.39 -2.60 11.05
N GLU A 53 -17.51 -3.44 10.50
CA GLU A 53 -17.35 -3.56 9.04
C GLU A 53 -18.56 -4.31 8.42
N ASN A 54 -19.27 -5.12 9.22
CA ASN A 54 -20.51 -5.84 8.89
C ASN A 54 -21.20 -6.28 10.21
N LYS A 55 -21.74 -7.51 10.32
CA LYS A 55 -22.31 -8.07 11.57
C LYS A 55 -21.29 -8.33 12.70
N PHE A 56 -19.99 -8.14 12.43
CA PHE A 56 -18.92 -8.39 13.38
C PHE A 56 -18.21 -7.08 13.75
N VAL A 57 -17.83 -6.95 15.03
CA VAL A 57 -16.98 -5.85 15.51
C VAL A 57 -15.54 -6.13 15.09
N VAL A 58 -14.94 -5.18 14.38
CA VAL A 58 -13.53 -5.17 14.01
C VAL A 58 -12.82 -4.07 14.79
N GLU A 59 -11.60 -4.34 15.24
CA GLU A 59 -10.77 -3.40 15.99
C GLU A 59 -9.64 -2.89 15.10
N THR A 60 -9.55 -1.57 14.95
CA THR A 60 -8.52 -0.89 14.17
C THR A 60 -7.74 0.09 15.05
N LEU A 61 -6.43 0.19 14.79
CA LEU A 61 -5.54 1.12 15.49
C LEU A 61 -5.24 2.29 14.56
N ILE A 62 -5.58 3.50 14.99
CA ILE A 62 -5.27 4.74 14.30
C ILE A 62 -4.24 5.49 15.14
N CYS A 63 -3.13 5.87 14.52
CA CYS A 63 -2.05 6.63 15.17
C CYS A 63 -1.97 8.01 14.53
N GLU A 64 -1.87 9.05 15.35
CA GLU A 64 -1.68 10.44 14.89
C GLU A 64 -0.23 10.66 14.38
N PRO A 65 0.09 11.72 13.63
CA PRO A 65 1.42 11.95 13.03
C PRO A 65 2.42 12.81 13.84
#